data_AF-A0A7W4EWS6-F1
#
_entry.id   AF-A0A7W4EWS6-F1
#
_cell.length_a   1.000
_cell.length_b   1.000
_cell.length_c   1.000
_cell.angle_alpha   90.00
_cell.angle_beta   90.00
_cell.angle_gamma   90.00
#
_symmetry.space_group_name_H-M   'P 1'
#
loop_
_entity.id
_entity.type
_entity.pdbx_description
1 polymer ?
#
loop_
_entity_poly.entity_id
_entity_poly.type
_entity_poly.pdbx_seq_one_letter_code
_entity_poly.pdbx_strand_id
1 'polypeptide(L)'
;MASPPAEYSPALLYYFINKTAYSGMIRHNARGEYNVLYGRYRHFWSDGVTLAHSQLLQRAHVLQGDYRQVFDLLETEDFVFLDPPYDCQFTDYGNTEYRDGFGEDKQMRLA
;
A
#
# COMPACT_ATOMS: atom_id res chain seq x y z
N MET A 1 25.33 2.58 -20.60
CA MET A 1 24.42 1.59 -21.22
C MET A 1 23.04 1.83 -20.64
N ALA A 2 22.06 2.21 -21.47
CA ALA A 2 20.68 2.33 -21.00
C ALA A 2 20.14 0.91 -20.73
N SER A 3 19.53 0.69 -19.56
CA SER A 3 18.82 -0.55 -19.29
C SER A 3 17.73 -0.75 -20.35
N PRO A 4 17.51 -1.97 -20.85
CA PRO A 4 16.44 -2.23 -21.80
C PRO A 4 15.10 -1.78 -21.20
N PRO A 5 14.15 -1.26 -22.01
CA PRO A 5 12.83 -0.93 -21.52
C PRO A 5 12.22 -2.17 -20.87
N ALA A 6 11.74 -2.02 -19.64
CA ALA A 6 11.10 -3.12 -18.94
C ALA A 6 9.88 -3.58 -19.75
N GLU A 7 9.84 -4.87 -20.08
CA GLU A 7 8.75 -5.50 -20.86
C GLU A 7 7.38 -5.31 -20.18
N TYR A 8 7.37 -5.12 -18.87
CA TYR A 8 6.18 -4.97 -18.04
C TYR A 8 6.22 -3.70 -17.21
N SER A 9 5.05 -3.08 -17.01
CA SER A 9 4.94 -1.88 -16.17
C SER A 9 5.13 -2.19 -14.68
N PRO A 10 5.64 -1.25 -13.87
CA PRO A 10 5.75 -1.44 -12.42
C PRO A 10 4.42 -1.77 -11.75
N ALA A 11 3.30 -1.19 -12.21
CA ALA A 11 1.96 -1.48 -11.69
C ALA A 11 1.53 -2.93 -11.97
N LEU A 12 1.82 -3.45 -13.17
CA LEU A 12 1.53 -4.85 -13.51
C LEU A 12 2.35 -5.80 -12.65
N LEU A 13 3.65 -5.52 -12.49
CA LEU A 13 4.54 -6.30 -11.64
C LEU A 13 4.10 -6.28 -10.17
N TYR A 14 3.74 -5.11 -9.65
CA TYR A 14 3.19 -4.97 -8.30
C TYR A 14 1.94 -5.81 -8.10
N TYR A 15 0.97 -5.73 -9.02
CA TYR A 15 -0.26 -6.52 -8.95
C TYR A 15 0.02 -8.01 -8.98
N PHE A 16 0.87 -8.46 -9.91
CA PHE A 16 1.24 -9.87 -10.03
C PHE A 16 1.93 -10.38 -8.76
N ILE A 17 2.91 -9.64 -8.23
CA ILE A 17 3.60 -9.99 -6.99
C ILE A 17 2.59 -10.03 -5.84
N ASN A 18 1.77 -9.00 -5.66
CA ASN A 18 0.75 -8.95 -4.61
C ASN A 18 -0.19 -10.16 -4.66
N LYS A 19 -0.69 -10.54 -5.85
CA LYS A 19 -1.63 -11.65 -5.98
C LYS A 19 -0.99 -13.03 -5.87
N THR A 20 0.34 -13.12 -5.93
CA THR A 20 1.07 -14.39 -5.84
C THR A 20 1.89 -14.54 -4.55
N ALA A 21 2.10 -13.46 -3.81
CA ALA A 21 2.81 -13.43 -2.53
C ALA A 21 2.00 -14.14 -1.42
N TYR A 22 2.70 -14.73 -0.44
CA TYR A 22 2.06 -15.32 0.73
C TYR A 22 1.14 -14.30 1.43
N SER A 23 -0.14 -14.66 1.58
CA SER A 23 -1.22 -13.82 2.13
C SER A 23 -1.39 -12.47 1.43
N GLY A 24 -0.92 -12.35 0.19
CA GLY A 24 -0.89 -11.08 -0.55
C GLY A 24 -0.09 -9.97 0.14
N MET A 25 0.85 -10.33 1.01
CA MET A 25 1.61 -9.39 1.80
C MET A 25 2.66 -8.66 0.96
N ILE A 26 2.76 -7.35 1.15
CA ILE A 26 3.86 -6.53 0.64
C ILE A 26 4.71 -6.13 1.85
N ARG A 27 5.93 -6.67 1.92
CA ARG A 27 6.86 -6.42 3.03
C ARG A 27 8.27 -6.26 2.50
N HIS A 28 8.95 -5.27 3.07
CA HIS A 28 10.34 -4.97 2.80
C HIS A 28 11.15 -5.14 4.08
N ASN A 29 12.43 -5.50 3.95
CA ASN A 29 13.38 -5.46 5.06
C ASN A 29 13.92 -4.04 5.26
N ALA A 30 14.74 -3.84 6.29
CA ALA A 30 15.39 -2.55 6.58
C ALA A 30 16.35 -2.03 5.50
N ARG A 31 16.61 -2.82 4.44
CA ARG A 31 17.35 -2.39 3.24
C ARG A 31 16.42 -1.96 2.10
N GLY A 32 15.11 -1.95 2.32
CA GLY A 32 14.09 -1.66 1.31
C GLY A 32 13.84 -2.81 0.33
N GLU A 33 14.40 -4.01 0.57
CA GLU A 33 14.25 -5.14 -0.34
C GLU A 33 12.99 -5.94 -0.01
N TYR A 34 12.21 -6.29 -1.04
CA TYR A 34 11.05 -7.16 -0.90
C TYR A 34 11.47 -8.54 -0.39
N ASN A 35 10.79 -9.06 0.64
CA ASN A 35 11.20 -10.28 1.35
C ASN A 35 10.05 -11.26 1.65
N VAL A 36 8.98 -11.25 0.84
CA VAL A 36 7.84 -12.16 1.00
C VAL A 36 7.95 -13.34 0.03
N LEU A 37 7.73 -14.54 0.53
CA LEU A 37 7.79 -15.78 -0.25
C LEU A 37 6.57 -15.93 -1.15
N TYR A 38 6.70 -16.78 -2.18
CA TYR A 38 5.58 -17.19 -3.04
C TYR A 38 4.51 -17.94 -2.23
N GLY A 39 3.25 -17.52 -2.38
CA GLY A 39 2.10 -17.98 -1.59
C GLY A 39 1.53 -19.33 -2.00
N ARG A 40 1.98 -19.90 -3.13
CA ARG A 40 1.55 -21.23 -3.62
C ARG A 40 0.04 -21.37 -3.83
N TYR A 41 -0.63 -20.30 -4.26
CA TYR A 41 -2.04 -20.35 -4.61
C TYR A 41 -2.26 -21.29 -5.80
N ARG A 42 -3.32 -22.12 -5.71
CA ARG A 42 -3.69 -23.05 -6.77
C ARG A 42 -4.15 -22.34 -8.05
N HIS A 43 -4.75 -21.17 -7.89
CA HIS A 43 -5.32 -20.38 -8.98
C HIS A 43 -4.86 -18.93 -8.86
N PHE A 44 -4.52 -18.34 -10.01
CA PHE A 44 -4.30 -16.91 -10.15
C PHE A 44 -5.52 -16.33 -10.87
N TRP A 45 -6.29 -15.51 -10.16
CA TRP A 45 -7.44 -14.80 -10.75
C TRP A 45 -7.02 -13.39 -11.17
N SER A 46 -6.89 -13.18 -12.47
CA SER A 46 -6.56 -11.88 -13.08
C SER A 46 -7.72 -10.90 -13.08
N ASP A 47 -8.96 -11.39 -13.00
CA ASP A 47 -10.16 -10.60 -13.31
C ASP A 47 -10.61 -9.68 -12.17
N GLY A 48 -9.83 -9.58 -11.10
CA GLY A 48 -10.09 -8.71 -9.96
C GLY A 48 -9.98 -7.22 -10.26
N VAL A 49 -9.38 -6.83 -11.39
CA VAL A 49 -9.29 -5.44 -11.85
C VAL A 49 -10.01 -5.32 -13.19
N THR A 50 -11.07 -4.51 -13.22
CA THR A 50 -11.92 -4.33 -14.39
C THR A 50 -11.84 -2.90 -14.92
N LEU A 51 -12.34 -2.68 -16.14
CA LEU A 51 -12.45 -1.32 -16.71
C LEU A 51 -13.36 -0.42 -15.85
N ALA A 52 -14.36 -0.99 -15.17
CA ALA A 52 -15.24 -0.24 -14.28
C ALA A 52 -14.47 0.38 -13.10
N HIS A 53 -13.48 -0.35 -12.54
CA HIS A 53 -12.60 0.22 -11.49
C HIS A 53 -11.76 1.38 -12.03
N SER A 54 -11.21 1.23 -13.24
CA SER A 54 -10.43 2.29 -13.90
C SER A 54 -11.27 3.55 -14.12
N GLN A 55 -12.48 3.39 -14.68
CA GLN A 55 -13.44 4.48 -14.90
C GLN A 55 -13.86 5.17 -13.60
N LEU A 56 -14.09 4.39 -12.54
CA LEU A 56 -14.43 4.93 -11.23
C LEU A 56 -13.30 5.81 -10.67
N LEU A 57 -12.05 5.33 -10.76
CA LEU A 57 -10.86 6.02 -10.26
C LEU A 57 -10.48 7.27 -11.07
N GLN A 58 -10.94 7.42 -12.31
CA GLN A 58 -10.72 8.67 -13.08
C GLN A 58 -11.35 9.90 -12.40
N ARG A 59 -12.26 9.71 -11.45
CA ARG A 59 -12.92 10.79 -10.69
C ARG A 59 -12.22 11.10 -9.36
N ALA A 60 -11.09 10.46 -9.07
CA ALA A 60 -10.36 10.61 -7.82
C ALA A 60 -8.98 11.22 -8.05
N HIS A 61 -8.53 12.04 -7.10
CA HIS A 61 -7.14 12.49 -7.03
C HIS A 61 -6.38 11.58 -6.06
N VAL A 62 -5.42 10.82 -6.57
CA VAL A 62 -4.57 9.95 -5.75
C VAL A 62 -3.32 10.70 -5.35
N LEU A 63 -3.13 10.91 -4.05
CA LEU A 63 -1.98 11.58 -3.47
C LEU A 63 -1.05 10.57 -2.80
N GLN A 64 0.26 10.80 -2.90
CA GLN A 64 1.28 10.02 -2.20
C GLN A 64 2.04 10.96 -1.28
N GLY A 65 1.97 10.71 0.03
CA GLY A 65 2.59 11.58 1.01
C GLY A 65 2.13 11.26 2.43
N ASP A 66 2.43 12.18 3.34
CA ASP A 66 1.91 12.14 4.71
C ASP A 66 0.44 12.61 4.72
N TYR A 67 -0.41 11.93 5.51
CA TYR A 67 -1.85 12.21 5.59
C TYR A 67 -2.17 13.67 5.94
N ARG A 68 -1.27 14.37 6.64
CA ARG A 68 -1.46 15.77 7.03
C ARG A 68 -1.65 16.71 5.85
N GLN A 69 -1.05 16.39 4.70
CA GLN A 69 -1.17 17.18 3.48
C GLN A 69 -2.60 17.20 2.93
N VAL A 70 -3.42 16.20 3.29
CA VAL A 70 -4.83 16.14 2.88
C VAL A 70 -5.66 17.16 3.64
N PHE A 71 -5.35 17.43 4.91
CA PHE A 71 -6.10 18.40 5.73
C PHE A 71 -5.99 19.84 5.22
N ASP A 72 -4.88 20.18 4.57
CA ASP A 72 -4.68 21.50 3.94
C ASP A 72 -5.57 21.69 2.68
N LEU A 73 -6.18 20.61 2.17
CA LEU A 73 -7.02 20.62 0.97
C LEU A 73 -8.52 20.58 1.28
N LEU A 74 -8.90 20.42 2.55
CA LEU A 74 -10.31 20.23 2.93
C LEU A 74 -11.12 21.53 2.88
N GLU A 75 -12.35 21.39 2.43
CA GLU A 75 -13.40 22.41 2.51
C GLU A 75 -14.44 22.05 3.59
N THR A 76 -15.25 23.02 4.01
CA THR A 76 -16.20 22.87 5.14
C THR A 76 -17.21 21.74 4.96
N GLU A 77 -17.58 21.42 3.72
CA GLU A 77 -18.61 20.42 3.39
C GLU A 77 -18.02 19.03 3.08
N ASP A 78 -16.70 18.86 3.20
CA ASP A 78 -16.05 17.59 2.93
C ASP A 78 -16.36 16.54 3.99
N PHE A 79 -16.54 15.30 3.54
CA PHE A 79 -16.61 14.13 4.40
C PHE A 79 -15.26 13.40 4.42
N VAL A 80 -14.72 13.19 5.62
CA VAL A 80 -13.41 12.54 5.81
C VAL A 80 -13.59 11.17 6.44
N PHE A 81 -13.03 10.14 5.79
CA PHE A 81 -12.90 8.79 6.33
C PHE A 81 -11.41 8.47 6.56
N LEU A 82 -11.06 8.11 7.79
CA LEU A 82 -9.70 7.81 8.20
C LEU A 82 -9.59 6.34 8.62
N ASP A 83 -8.70 5.59 7.98
CA ASP A 83 -8.38 4.18 8.29
C ASP A 83 -6.86 4.03 8.52
N PRO A 84 -6.33 4.55 9.65
CA PRO A 84 -4.91 4.45 9.97
C PRO A 84 -4.51 3.00 10.29
N PRO A 85 -3.21 2.65 10.23
CA PRO A 85 -2.74 1.37 10.75
C PRO A 85 -3.20 1.17 12.20
N TYR A 86 -3.72 -0.01 12.54
CA TYR A 86 -4.24 -0.28 13.88
C TYR A 86 -3.15 -0.30 14.95
N ASP A 87 -3.50 0.18 16.14
CA ASP A 87 -2.69 0.04 17.35
C ASP A 87 -2.74 -1.41 17.85
N CYS A 88 -1.79 -2.23 17.41
CA CYS A 88 -1.71 -3.65 17.72
C CYS A 88 -0.36 -3.97 18.37
N GLN A 89 -0.37 -4.83 19.39
CA GLN A 89 0.86 -5.36 20.02
C GLN A 89 1.70 -6.26 19.10
N PHE A 90 1.16 -6.67 17.94
CA PHE A 90 1.73 -7.66 17.02
C PHE A 90 2.15 -7.03 15.68
N THR A 91 2.79 -5.87 15.69
CA THR A 91 3.25 -5.18 14.47
C THR A 91 4.70 -5.50 14.12
N ASP A 92 5.48 -6.02 15.06
CA ASP A 92 6.93 -6.03 14.87
C ASP A 92 7.43 -7.02 13.84
N TYR A 93 6.82 -8.19 13.59
CA TYR A 93 7.30 -9.23 12.64
C TYR A 93 8.84 -9.42 12.55
N GLY A 94 9.60 -9.07 13.59
CA GLY A 94 11.07 -9.03 13.59
C GLY A 94 11.75 -7.84 12.90
N ASN A 95 11.03 -6.82 12.43
CA ASN A 95 11.56 -5.59 11.81
C ASN A 95 11.56 -4.45 12.85
N THR A 96 12.74 -4.05 13.31
CA THR A 96 12.95 -2.89 14.19
C THR A 96 12.48 -1.55 13.60
N GLU A 97 12.11 -1.48 12.32
CA GLU A 97 11.53 -0.29 11.68
C GLU A 97 10.04 -0.12 11.98
N TYR A 98 9.31 -1.18 12.36
CA TYR A 98 7.92 -1.03 12.83
C TYR A 98 7.83 -0.36 14.21
N ARG A 99 8.95 -0.31 14.96
CA ARG A 99 9.10 0.54 16.15
C ARG A 99 9.01 2.04 15.83
N ASP A 100 9.32 2.46 14.61
CA ASP A 100 9.14 3.84 14.10
C ASP A 100 7.88 3.97 13.20
N GLY A 101 7.04 2.93 13.18
CA GLY A 101 5.80 2.84 12.42
C GLY A 101 4.70 3.80 12.92
N PHE A 102 3.43 3.50 12.62
CA PHE A 102 2.30 4.31 13.08
C PHE A 102 1.95 3.97 14.55
N GLY A 103 2.77 4.46 15.49
CA GLY A 103 2.62 4.21 16.93
C GLY A 103 1.58 5.10 17.61
N GLU A 104 1.45 4.94 18.93
CA GLU A 104 0.50 5.66 19.79
C GLU A 104 0.60 7.20 19.63
N ASP A 105 1.81 7.74 19.50
CA ASP A 105 2.05 9.16 19.27
C ASP A 105 1.37 9.67 17.98
N LYS A 106 1.42 8.86 16.92
CA LYS A 106 0.80 9.17 15.63
C LYS A 106 -0.71 8.94 15.66
N GLN A 107 -1.19 7.96 16.43
CA GLN A 107 -2.64 7.80 16.71
C GLN A 107 -3.21 9.05 17.40
N MET A 108 -2.56 9.48 18.48
CA MET A 108 -2.96 10.69 19.21
C MET A 108 -2.88 11.95 18.35
N ARG A 109 -1.91 12.04 17.45
CA ARG A 109 -1.76 13.18 16.53
C ARG A 109 -2.81 13.18 15.41
N LEU A 110 -3.41 12.03 15.08
CA LEU A 110 -4.45 11.93 14.07
C LEU A 110 -5.85 12.21 14.63
N ALA A 111 -6.08 11.90 15.91
CA ALA A 111 -7.34 12.13 16.61
C ALA A 111 -7.63 13.62 16.85
#